data_AF-A0A0S8BS77-F1
#
_entry.id   AF-A0A0S8BS77-F1
#
_cell.length_a   1.000
_cell.length_b   1.000
_cell.length_c   1.000
_cell.angle_alpha   90.00
_cell.angle_beta   90.00
_cell.angle_gamma   90.00
#
_symmetry.space_group_name_H-M   'P 1'
#
loop_
_entity.id
_entity.type
_entity.pdbx_description
1 polymer ?
#
loop_
_entity_poly.entity_id
_entity_poly.type
_entity_poly.pdbx_seq_one_letter_code
_entity_poly.pdbx_strand_id
1 'polypeptide(L)'
;MKVDRAWVGAPASALLGNPTVWLFIAASTMLALTTVYCLKGALTVAPTVAINAVAFYMMFTVMHDAVHRTAHRSRLVNATLGRISAFTLTVTLPLFRAVHYEHHSHTNDPERDPDLVVARRPRWLVMFWCLAVIVEYRIHFYRRKLWRNKSDLAEALAMEVVLIAAIVATVVTGTLSVVATLWFGPVLIAIVFLALTFDFLPHYPYDSQARFLDTRIYPSRWLNAILLGQNYHLIHHLWTTIPWYRYQRVFDTVRPELEARGARIGWTVEPLGEPRRRA
;
A
#
# COMPACT_ATOMS: atom_id res chain seq x y z
N MET A 1 -0.15 20.43 17.14
CA MET A 1 -0.81 20.11 15.87
C MET A 1 -2.13 19.38 16.05
N LYS A 2 -3.23 20.12 15.90
CA LYS A 2 -4.57 19.57 15.72
C LYS A 2 -4.94 19.78 14.25
N VAL A 3 -5.49 18.75 13.61
CA VAL A 3 -6.01 18.85 12.23
C VAL A 3 -7.53 18.97 12.31
N ASP A 4 -8.10 19.79 11.43
CA ASP A 4 -9.54 19.96 11.32
C ASP A 4 -10.23 18.59 11.06
N ARG A 5 -11.30 18.32 11.82
CA ARG A 5 -12.12 17.11 11.65
C ARG A 5 -12.75 17.01 10.27
N ALA A 6 -12.90 18.11 9.53
CA ALA A 6 -13.36 18.12 8.15
C ALA A 6 -12.47 17.29 7.19
N TRP A 7 -11.19 17.09 7.53
CA TRP A 7 -10.26 16.28 6.75
C TRP A 7 -10.39 14.77 7.02
N VAL A 8 -11.06 14.39 8.12
CA VAL A 8 -11.07 13.02 8.64
C VAL A 8 -12.21 12.20 8.02
N GLY A 9 -11.89 10.96 7.65
CA GLY A 9 -12.84 9.97 7.19
C GLY A 9 -13.29 10.17 5.74
N ALA A 10 -14.07 9.19 5.28
CA ALA A 10 -14.67 9.19 3.95
C ALA A 10 -15.53 10.45 3.70
N PRO A 11 -15.60 10.93 2.44
CA PRO A 11 -16.32 12.14 2.11
C PRO A 11 -17.84 11.98 2.31
N ALA A 12 -18.57 13.09 2.33
CA ALA A 12 -20.01 13.07 2.58
C ALA A 12 -20.83 12.43 1.45
N SER A 13 -20.43 12.71 0.21
CA SER A 13 -21.00 12.05 -0.95
C SER A 13 -20.49 10.62 -1.04
N ALA A 14 -21.40 9.66 -1.11
CA ALA A 14 -21.07 8.23 -1.19
C ALA A 14 -20.38 7.87 -2.52
N LEU A 15 -20.82 8.49 -3.63
CA LEU A 15 -20.39 8.14 -4.99
C LEU A 15 -19.72 9.33 -5.70
N LEU A 16 -20.49 10.36 -6.08
CA LEU A 16 -20.00 11.45 -6.94
C LEU A 16 -18.80 12.21 -6.36
N GLY A 17 -18.76 12.41 -5.04
CA GLY A 17 -17.68 13.10 -4.36
C GLY A 17 -16.69 12.20 -3.64
N ASN A 18 -16.60 10.91 -4.01
CA ASN A 18 -15.69 9.96 -3.38
C ASN A 18 -14.56 9.51 -4.33
N PRO A 19 -13.38 10.15 -4.27
CA PRO A 19 -12.25 9.79 -5.13
C PRO A 19 -11.80 8.34 -4.99
N THR A 20 -11.91 7.73 -3.81
CA THR A 20 -11.50 6.33 -3.59
C THR A 20 -12.46 5.35 -4.30
N VAL A 21 -13.75 5.64 -4.35
CA VAL A 21 -14.72 4.84 -5.14
C VAL A 21 -14.47 4.98 -6.63
N TRP A 22 -14.21 6.20 -7.12
CA TRP A 22 -13.88 6.40 -8.54
C TRP A 22 -12.56 5.74 -8.93
N LEU A 23 -11.56 5.77 -8.05
CA LEU A 23 -10.30 5.08 -8.24
C LEU A 23 -10.50 3.57 -8.38
N PHE A 24 -11.37 2.99 -7.53
CA PHE A 24 -11.75 1.58 -7.62
C PHE A 24 -12.46 1.24 -8.93
N ILE A 25 -13.45 2.05 -9.35
CA ILE A 25 -14.18 1.85 -10.61
C ILE A 25 -13.24 1.94 -11.81
N ALA A 26 -12.34 2.94 -11.82
CA ALA A 26 -11.37 3.13 -12.89
C ALA A 26 -10.41 1.93 -12.97
N ALA A 27 -9.81 1.51 -11.86
CA ALA A 27 -8.92 0.36 -11.82
C ALA A 27 -9.62 -0.95 -12.21
N SER A 28 -10.86 -1.16 -11.75
CA SER A 28 -11.66 -2.35 -12.11
C SER A 28 -11.98 -2.37 -13.61
N THR A 29 -12.38 -1.22 -14.16
CA THR A 29 -12.65 -1.06 -15.59
C THR A 29 -11.39 -1.29 -16.42
N MET A 30 -10.24 -0.75 -15.99
CA MET A 30 -8.95 -0.99 -16.65
C MET A 30 -8.65 -2.49 -16.73
N LEU A 31 -8.71 -3.21 -15.59
CA LEU A 31 -8.45 -4.66 -15.54
C LEU A 31 -9.43 -5.46 -16.42
N ALA A 32 -10.71 -5.09 -16.42
CA ALA A 32 -11.72 -5.75 -17.25
C ALA A 32 -11.46 -5.53 -18.75
N LEU A 33 -11.21 -4.28 -19.16
CA LEU A 33 -10.96 -3.94 -20.56
C LEU A 33 -9.68 -4.58 -21.06
N THR A 34 -8.56 -4.46 -20.33
CA THR A 34 -7.29 -5.10 -20.73
C THR A 34 -7.43 -6.61 -20.85
N THR A 35 -8.17 -7.25 -19.95
CA THR A 35 -8.50 -8.68 -20.05
C THR A 35 -9.23 -9.00 -21.35
N VAL A 36 -10.31 -8.27 -21.66
CA VAL A 36 -11.09 -8.48 -22.88
C VAL A 36 -10.24 -8.25 -24.14
N TYR A 37 -9.47 -7.17 -24.20
CA TYR A 37 -8.65 -6.84 -25.37
C TYR A 37 -7.46 -7.78 -25.54
N CYS A 38 -6.80 -8.18 -24.44
CA CYS A 38 -5.71 -9.17 -24.49
C CYS A 38 -6.23 -10.53 -24.97
N LEU A 39 -7.37 -11.01 -24.46
CA LEU A 39 -7.95 -12.30 -24.86
C LEU A 39 -8.44 -12.31 -26.31
N LYS A 40 -8.84 -11.14 -26.84
CA LYS A 40 -9.18 -10.96 -28.27
C LYS A 40 -7.96 -10.78 -29.18
N GLY A 41 -6.74 -10.77 -28.63
CA GLY A 41 -5.52 -10.51 -29.40
C GLY A 41 -5.35 -9.05 -29.84
N ALA A 42 -6.19 -8.13 -29.35
CA ALA A 42 -6.16 -6.71 -29.69
C ALA A 42 -5.16 -5.90 -28.84
N LEU A 43 -4.65 -6.49 -27.75
CA LEU A 43 -3.61 -5.90 -26.91
C LEU A 43 -2.49 -6.92 -26.70
N THR A 44 -1.24 -6.50 -26.93
CA THR A 44 -0.06 -7.36 -26.74
C THR A 44 0.34 -7.45 -25.27
N VAL A 45 1.26 -8.37 -24.95
CA VAL A 45 1.69 -8.65 -23.57
C VAL A 45 2.19 -7.40 -22.85
N ALA A 46 3.14 -6.66 -23.44
CA ALA A 46 3.78 -5.51 -22.78
C ALA A 46 2.80 -4.41 -22.34
N PRO A 47 1.93 -3.85 -23.22
CA PRO A 47 0.95 -2.86 -22.79
C PRO A 47 -0.10 -3.42 -21.84
N THR A 48 -0.47 -4.71 -21.96
CA THR A 48 -1.38 -5.36 -21.00
C THR A 48 -0.78 -5.36 -19.59
N VAL A 49 0.48 -5.81 -19.47
CA VAL A 49 1.22 -5.83 -18.20
C VAL A 49 1.37 -4.42 -17.64
N ALA A 50 1.74 -3.45 -18.47
CA ALA A 50 1.93 -2.07 -18.00
C ALA A 50 0.62 -1.45 -17.45
N ILE A 51 -0.49 -1.58 -18.19
CA ILE A 51 -1.78 -1.02 -17.78
C ILE A 51 -2.29 -1.73 -16.52
N ASN A 52 -2.17 -3.06 -16.44
CA ASN A 52 -2.60 -3.82 -15.27
C ASN A 52 -1.75 -3.50 -14.04
N ALA A 53 -0.44 -3.27 -14.19
CA ALA A 53 0.41 -2.85 -13.08
C ALA A 53 -0.06 -1.51 -12.49
N VAL A 54 -0.43 -0.54 -13.34
CA VAL A 54 -1.03 0.74 -12.88
C VAL A 54 -2.37 0.49 -12.19
N ALA A 55 -3.22 -0.38 -12.72
CA ALA A 55 -4.51 -0.68 -12.10
C ALA A 55 -4.37 -1.39 -10.73
N PHE A 56 -3.41 -2.31 -10.57
CA PHE A 56 -3.12 -2.93 -9.27
C PHE A 56 -2.53 -1.93 -8.27
N TYR A 57 -1.67 -1.03 -8.74
CA TYR A 57 -1.20 0.09 -7.93
C TYR A 57 -2.36 0.99 -7.44
N MET A 58 -3.33 1.30 -8.30
CA MET A 58 -4.53 2.03 -7.91
C MET A 58 -5.39 1.24 -6.90
N MET A 59 -5.52 -0.08 -7.09
CA MET A 59 -6.20 -0.97 -6.14
C MET A 59 -5.54 -0.93 -4.75
N PHE A 60 -4.21 -0.80 -4.68
CA PHE A 60 -3.53 -0.67 -3.39
C PHE A 60 -4.00 0.56 -2.63
N THR A 61 -4.08 1.72 -3.28
CA THR A 61 -4.57 2.95 -2.63
C THR A 61 -6.01 2.78 -2.11
N VAL A 62 -6.87 2.07 -2.85
CA VAL A 62 -8.23 1.74 -2.38
C VAL A 62 -8.19 0.83 -1.14
N MET A 63 -7.38 -0.22 -1.18
CA MET A 63 -7.20 -1.13 -0.06
C MET A 63 -6.65 -0.40 1.18
N HIS A 64 -5.67 0.49 0.99
CA HIS A 64 -5.00 1.25 2.03
C HIS A 64 -5.96 2.18 2.78
N ASP A 65 -6.79 2.95 2.06
CA ASP A 65 -7.88 3.71 2.65
C ASP A 65 -8.90 2.79 3.36
N ALA A 66 -9.23 1.63 2.77
CA ALA A 66 -10.20 0.70 3.34
C ALA A 66 -9.70 0.04 4.64
N VAL A 67 -8.39 -0.15 4.80
CA VAL A 67 -7.75 -0.60 6.05
C VAL A 67 -8.08 0.38 7.18
N HIS A 68 -7.98 1.69 6.91
CA HIS A 68 -8.26 2.78 7.86
C HIS A 68 -9.71 3.20 7.94
N ARG A 69 -10.61 2.52 7.21
CA ARG A 69 -12.04 2.82 7.13
C ARG A 69 -12.34 4.21 6.58
N THR A 70 -11.48 4.70 5.69
CA THR A 70 -11.60 6.01 5.03
C THR A 70 -12.06 5.89 3.57
N ALA A 71 -12.13 4.69 3.00
CA ALA A 71 -12.56 4.49 1.61
C ALA A 71 -14.05 4.79 1.40
N HIS A 72 -14.91 4.46 2.38
CA HIS A 72 -16.34 4.74 2.29
C HIS A 72 -17.00 4.81 3.68
N ARG A 73 -18.07 5.62 3.83
CA ARG A 73 -18.81 5.79 5.10
C ARG A 73 -19.55 4.53 5.56
N SER A 74 -20.21 3.86 4.61
CA SER A 74 -20.81 2.53 4.86
C SER A 74 -19.70 1.51 5.09
N ARG A 75 -19.72 0.88 6.28
CA ARG A 75 -18.75 -0.15 6.67
C ARG A 75 -18.76 -1.34 5.73
N LEU A 76 -19.94 -1.71 5.22
CA LEU A 76 -20.08 -2.81 4.25
C LEU A 76 -19.36 -2.46 2.94
N VAL A 77 -19.67 -1.30 2.36
CA VAL A 77 -19.05 -0.85 1.10
C VAL A 77 -17.54 -0.70 1.26
N ASN A 78 -17.06 -0.08 2.35
CA ASN A 78 -15.62 0.03 2.64
C ASN A 78 -14.95 -1.35 2.70
N ALA A 79 -15.59 -2.32 3.38
CA ALA A 79 -15.06 -3.66 3.49
C ALA A 79 -15.06 -4.39 2.14
N THR A 80 -16.09 -4.21 1.30
CA THR A 80 -16.16 -4.77 -0.05
C THR A 80 -15.07 -4.20 -0.95
N LEU A 81 -14.94 -2.87 -1.02
CA LEU A 81 -13.86 -2.20 -1.77
C LEU A 81 -12.50 -2.74 -1.33
N GLY A 82 -12.23 -2.75 -0.02
CA GLY A 82 -10.98 -3.23 0.52
C GLY A 82 -10.71 -4.71 0.26
N ARG A 83 -11.72 -5.59 0.34
CA ARG A 83 -11.52 -7.03 0.09
C ARG A 83 -11.27 -7.34 -1.38
N ILE A 84 -12.01 -6.71 -2.30
CA ILE A 84 -11.78 -6.89 -3.74
C ILE A 84 -10.38 -6.37 -4.11
N SER A 85 -10.02 -5.18 -3.63
CA SER A 85 -8.68 -4.61 -3.87
C SER A 85 -7.54 -5.39 -3.21
N ALA A 86 -7.77 -6.01 -2.04
CA ALA A 86 -6.78 -6.87 -1.41
C ALA A 86 -6.56 -8.16 -2.21
N PHE A 87 -7.65 -8.77 -2.70
CA PHE A 87 -7.60 -9.97 -3.50
C PHE A 87 -6.75 -9.78 -4.76
N THR A 88 -6.93 -8.66 -5.46
CA THR A 88 -6.15 -8.34 -6.67
C THR A 88 -4.65 -8.22 -6.39
N LEU A 89 -4.27 -7.90 -5.14
CA LEU A 89 -2.90 -7.78 -4.64
C LEU A 89 -2.41 -9.05 -3.90
N THR A 90 -3.10 -10.18 -4.04
CA THR A 90 -2.71 -11.47 -3.45
C THR A 90 -2.73 -11.53 -1.92
N VAL A 91 -3.45 -10.62 -1.27
CA VAL A 91 -3.60 -10.58 0.20
C VAL A 91 -5.08 -10.49 0.59
N THR A 92 -5.38 -10.56 1.88
CA THR A 92 -6.73 -10.28 2.40
C THR A 92 -6.76 -8.97 3.15
N LEU A 93 -7.92 -8.31 3.18
CA LEU A 93 -8.08 -7.06 3.91
C LEU A 93 -7.73 -7.20 5.41
N PRO A 94 -8.10 -8.28 6.13
CA PRO A 94 -7.65 -8.47 7.50
C PRO A 94 -6.14 -8.67 7.65
N LEU A 95 -5.52 -9.47 6.77
CA LEU A 95 -4.07 -9.69 6.80
C LEU A 95 -3.32 -8.38 6.60
N PHE A 96 -3.63 -7.65 5.52
CA PHE A 96 -2.97 -6.38 5.24
C PHE A 96 -3.26 -5.33 6.32
N ARG A 97 -4.49 -5.25 6.85
CA ARG A 97 -4.81 -4.37 7.99
C ARG A 97 -3.92 -4.67 9.20
N ALA A 98 -3.72 -5.94 9.52
CA ALA A 98 -2.98 -6.35 10.70
C ALA A 98 -1.49 -5.98 10.59
N VAL A 99 -0.85 -6.29 9.45
CA VAL A 99 0.56 -5.92 9.24
C VAL A 99 0.74 -4.41 9.10
N HIS A 100 -0.18 -3.72 8.43
CA HIS A 100 -0.14 -2.26 8.31
C HIS A 100 -0.27 -1.57 9.68
N TYR A 101 -1.14 -2.07 10.57
CA TYR A 101 -1.24 -1.54 11.92
C TYR A 101 -0.01 -1.87 12.78
N GLU A 102 0.62 -3.01 12.58
CA GLU A 102 1.88 -3.35 13.23
C GLU A 102 2.99 -2.38 12.79
N HIS A 103 3.08 -2.09 11.48
CA HIS A 103 3.96 -1.07 10.91
C HIS A 103 3.74 0.30 11.56
N HIS A 104 2.51 0.85 11.50
CA HIS A 104 2.19 2.16 12.12
C HIS A 104 2.49 2.24 13.62
N SER A 105 2.43 1.12 14.32
CA SER A 105 2.68 1.08 15.77
C SER A 105 4.16 0.91 16.11
N HIS A 106 4.97 0.40 15.19
CA HIS A 106 6.38 0.05 15.40
C HIS A 106 7.25 0.42 14.21
N THR A 107 6.97 1.56 13.56
CA THR A 107 7.68 2.01 12.36
C THR A 107 9.19 2.02 12.60
N ASN A 108 9.96 1.41 11.69
CA ASN A 108 11.41 1.23 11.76
C ASN A 108 11.91 0.34 12.92
N ASP A 109 11.06 -0.49 13.53
CA ASP A 109 11.48 -1.47 14.53
C ASP A 109 12.08 -2.73 13.87
N PRO A 110 13.33 -3.13 14.23
CA PRO A 110 14.04 -4.27 13.64
C PRO A 110 13.31 -5.62 13.72
N GLU A 111 12.45 -5.82 14.72
CA GLU A 111 11.77 -7.09 14.96
C GLU A 111 10.29 -7.04 14.64
N ARG A 112 9.70 -5.85 14.70
CA ARG A 112 8.25 -5.68 14.64
C ARG A 112 7.73 -5.10 13.33
N ASP A 113 8.51 -4.28 12.65
CA ASP A 113 8.08 -3.62 11.42
C ASP A 113 8.13 -4.59 10.22
N PRO A 114 6.97 -5.00 9.66
CA PRO A 114 6.94 -5.90 8.50
C PRO A 114 7.53 -5.28 7.23
N ASP A 115 7.62 -3.94 7.16
CA ASP A 115 8.04 -3.21 5.97
C ASP A 115 9.57 -3.07 5.92
N LEU A 116 10.25 -3.19 7.08
CA LEU A 116 11.69 -2.97 7.22
C LEU A 116 12.56 -3.94 6.41
N VAL A 117 11.99 -5.03 5.88
CA VAL A 117 12.68 -5.92 4.93
C VAL A 117 13.28 -5.16 3.74
N VAL A 118 12.63 -4.09 3.27
CA VAL A 118 13.11 -3.29 2.14
C VAL A 118 14.42 -2.55 2.45
N ALA A 119 14.72 -2.32 3.73
CA ALA A 119 15.93 -1.64 4.18
C ALA A 119 17.18 -2.54 4.18
N ARG A 120 17.03 -3.84 3.89
CA ARG A 120 18.13 -4.83 3.93
C ARG A 120 19.28 -4.45 2.99
N ARG A 121 20.49 -4.88 3.38
CA ARG A 121 21.72 -4.76 2.59
C ARG A 121 22.02 -6.11 1.90
N PRO A 122 22.71 -6.08 0.75
CA PRO A 122 23.22 -4.91 0.04
C PRO A 122 22.14 -4.13 -0.75
N ARG A 123 22.33 -2.81 -0.93
CA ARG A 123 21.31 -1.90 -1.52
C ARG A 123 21.05 -2.13 -3.01
N TRP A 124 22.01 -2.69 -3.75
CA TRP A 124 21.80 -3.00 -5.17
C TRP A 124 20.79 -4.14 -5.38
N LEU A 125 20.43 -4.88 -4.31
CA LEU A 125 19.37 -5.89 -4.31
C LEU A 125 17.99 -5.34 -3.90
N VAL A 126 17.81 -4.02 -3.80
CA VAL A 126 16.57 -3.42 -3.26
C VAL A 126 15.29 -3.93 -3.95
N MET A 127 15.32 -4.19 -5.27
CA MET A 127 14.15 -4.74 -5.99
C MET A 127 13.72 -6.12 -5.44
N PHE A 128 14.68 -6.95 -5.06
CA PHE A 128 14.41 -8.27 -4.47
C PHE A 128 13.89 -8.15 -3.04
N TRP A 129 14.42 -7.19 -2.26
CA TRP A 129 13.91 -6.90 -0.93
C TRP A 129 12.49 -6.34 -0.96
N CYS A 130 12.16 -5.53 -1.98
CA CYS A 130 10.80 -5.08 -2.23
C CYS A 130 9.85 -6.23 -2.57
N LEU A 131 10.29 -7.27 -3.29
CA LEU A 131 9.46 -8.46 -3.51
C LEU A 131 9.29 -9.31 -2.25
N ALA A 132 10.25 -9.26 -1.32
CA ALA A 132 10.18 -10.04 -0.08
C ALA A 132 9.00 -9.64 0.81
N VAL A 133 8.42 -8.43 0.66
CA VAL A 133 7.22 -8.00 1.41
C VAL A 133 6.04 -8.97 1.25
N ILE A 134 5.92 -9.63 0.10
CA ILE A 134 4.88 -10.66 -0.18
C ILE A 134 4.95 -11.78 0.85
N VAL A 135 6.16 -12.20 1.19
CA VAL A 135 6.43 -13.28 2.14
C VAL A 135 6.48 -12.75 3.56
N GLU A 136 7.14 -11.60 3.79
CA GLU A 136 7.31 -11.02 5.13
C GLU A 136 5.96 -10.66 5.77
N TYR A 137 4.99 -10.15 5.01
CA TYR A 137 3.65 -9.87 5.55
C TYR A 137 2.97 -11.15 6.05
N ARG A 138 3.12 -12.27 5.32
CA ARG A 138 2.59 -13.58 5.76
C ARG A 138 3.34 -14.07 7.00
N ILE A 139 4.67 -13.97 7.02
CA ILE A 139 5.49 -14.36 8.16
C ILE A 139 5.05 -13.60 9.42
N HIS A 140 4.93 -12.26 9.34
CA HIS A 140 4.51 -11.44 10.48
C HIS A 140 3.09 -11.79 10.92
N PHE A 141 2.15 -11.87 9.98
CA PHE A 141 0.76 -12.22 10.27
C PHE A 141 0.63 -13.57 10.99
N TYR A 142 1.27 -14.62 10.47
CA TYR A 142 1.15 -15.97 11.01
C TYR A 142 2.00 -16.21 12.27
N ARG A 143 3.29 -15.82 12.26
CA ARG A 143 4.19 -16.06 13.40
C ARG A 143 3.79 -15.25 14.63
N ARG A 144 3.35 -14.01 14.43
CA ARG A 144 2.96 -13.11 15.53
C ARG A 144 1.47 -13.16 15.86
N LYS A 145 0.71 -14.01 15.17
CA LYS A 145 -0.72 -14.25 15.38
C LYS A 145 -1.55 -12.96 15.33
N LEU A 146 -1.31 -12.14 14.31
CA LEU A 146 -1.89 -10.79 14.21
C LEU A 146 -3.38 -10.77 13.82
N TRP A 147 -4.01 -11.93 13.60
CA TRP A 147 -5.45 -12.02 13.33
C TRP A 147 -6.27 -11.64 14.58
N ARG A 148 -7.32 -10.84 14.40
CA ARG A 148 -8.16 -10.40 15.53
C ARG A 148 -9.11 -11.51 16.01
N ASN A 149 -9.55 -12.35 15.08
CA ASN A 149 -10.50 -13.42 15.33
C ASN A 149 -10.28 -14.59 14.35
N LYS A 150 -11.01 -15.70 14.54
CA LYS A 150 -10.86 -16.89 13.69
C LYS A 150 -11.28 -16.64 12.23
N SER A 151 -12.19 -15.71 11.96
CA SER A 151 -12.58 -15.38 10.59
C SER A 151 -11.46 -14.69 9.82
N ASP A 152 -10.69 -13.81 10.45
CA ASP A 152 -9.54 -13.17 9.81
C ASP A 152 -8.48 -14.21 9.40
N LEU A 153 -8.21 -15.20 10.28
CA LEU A 153 -7.32 -16.32 9.98
C LEU A 153 -7.89 -17.21 8.86
N ALA A 154 -9.18 -17.54 8.90
CA ALA A 154 -9.83 -18.34 7.88
C ALA A 154 -9.82 -17.65 6.51
N GLU A 155 -10.07 -16.33 6.45
CA GLU A 155 -9.95 -15.54 5.21
C GLU A 155 -8.52 -15.62 4.66
N ALA A 156 -7.50 -15.46 5.51
CA ALA A 156 -6.09 -15.55 5.10
C ALA A 156 -5.72 -16.95 4.56
N LEU A 157 -6.07 -18.02 5.27
CA LEU A 157 -5.81 -19.39 4.82
C LEU A 157 -6.58 -19.73 3.53
N ALA A 158 -7.84 -19.30 3.42
CA ALA A 158 -8.63 -19.48 2.20
C ALA A 158 -7.97 -18.77 1.01
N MET A 159 -7.39 -17.59 1.21
CA MET A 159 -6.65 -16.89 0.18
C MET A 159 -5.42 -17.67 -0.30
N GLU A 160 -4.64 -18.27 0.61
CA GLU A 160 -3.49 -19.10 0.20
C GLU A 160 -3.95 -20.31 -0.61
N VAL A 161 -5.03 -20.98 -0.19
CA VAL A 161 -5.63 -22.10 -0.95
C VAL A 161 -6.09 -21.64 -2.33
N VAL A 162 -6.76 -20.49 -2.44
CA VAL A 162 -7.20 -19.93 -3.73
C VAL A 162 -6.01 -19.62 -4.64
N LEU A 163 -4.94 -19.02 -4.12
CA LEU A 163 -3.75 -18.70 -4.91
C LEU A 163 -3.06 -19.98 -5.41
N ILE A 164 -2.89 -20.98 -4.55
CA ILE A 164 -2.29 -22.27 -4.94
C ILE A 164 -3.18 -22.97 -5.98
N ALA A 165 -4.49 -23.03 -5.74
CA ALA A 165 -5.44 -23.64 -6.66
C ALA A 165 -5.46 -22.93 -8.02
N ALA A 166 -5.40 -21.60 -8.03
CA ALA A 166 -5.30 -20.81 -9.26
C ALA A 166 -4.02 -21.15 -10.04
N ILE A 167 -2.86 -21.21 -9.37
CA ILE A 167 -1.59 -21.58 -10.02
C ILE A 167 -1.68 -23.00 -10.60
N VAL A 168 -2.13 -23.98 -9.82
CA VAL A 168 -2.28 -25.38 -10.28
C VAL A 168 -3.24 -25.46 -11.47
N ALA A 169 -4.39 -24.79 -11.40
CA ALA A 169 -5.36 -24.75 -12.49
C ALA A 169 -4.75 -24.17 -13.78
N THR A 170 -3.94 -23.11 -13.67
CA THR A 170 -3.27 -22.54 -14.85
C THR A 170 -2.23 -23.45 -15.48
N VAL A 171 -1.52 -24.24 -14.68
CA VAL A 171 -0.57 -25.24 -15.17
C VAL A 171 -1.31 -26.37 -15.87
N VAL A 172 -2.34 -26.93 -15.23
CA VAL A 172 -3.14 -28.05 -15.76
C VAL A 172 -3.85 -27.67 -17.06
N THR A 173 -4.36 -26.44 -17.16
CA THR A 173 -5.07 -25.95 -18.36
C THR A 173 -4.16 -25.35 -19.43
N GLY A 174 -2.85 -25.24 -19.18
CA GLY A 174 -1.90 -24.60 -20.09
C GLY A 174 -2.10 -23.07 -20.23
N THR A 175 -2.82 -22.43 -19.31
CA THR A 175 -3.16 -20.99 -19.36
C THR A 175 -2.22 -20.10 -18.54
N LEU A 176 -1.11 -20.65 -18.04
CA LEU A 176 -0.14 -19.92 -17.21
C LEU A 176 0.36 -18.63 -17.87
N SER A 177 0.65 -18.64 -19.18
CA SER A 177 1.12 -17.44 -19.89
C SER A 177 0.08 -16.31 -19.89
N VAL A 178 -1.20 -16.65 -20.04
CA VAL A 178 -2.32 -15.71 -20.03
C VAL A 178 -2.48 -15.10 -18.64
N VAL A 179 -2.51 -15.93 -17.59
CA VAL A 179 -2.66 -15.44 -16.21
C VAL A 179 -1.41 -14.68 -15.74
N ALA A 180 -0.21 -15.10 -16.16
CA ALA A 180 1.01 -14.35 -15.92
C ALA A 180 0.97 -12.96 -16.57
N THR A 181 0.41 -12.84 -17.78
CA THR A 181 0.26 -11.57 -18.50
C THR A 181 -0.78 -10.67 -17.85
N LEU A 182 -1.92 -11.23 -17.43
CA LEU A 182 -3.05 -10.47 -16.90
C LEU A 182 -2.92 -10.15 -15.41
N TRP A 183 -2.25 -11.00 -14.63
CA TRP A 183 -2.28 -10.89 -13.17
C TRP A 183 -0.90 -10.99 -12.50
N PHE A 184 -0.22 -12.14 -12.56
CA PHE A 184 1.00 -12.32 -11.74
C PHE A 184 2.15 -11.39 -12.14
N GLY A 185 2.43 -11.21 -13.43
CA GLY A 185 3.43 -10.25 -13.91
C GLY A 185 3.13 -8.81 -13.47
N PRO A 186 1.96 -8.25 -13.83
CA PRO A 186 1.61 -6.87 -13.46
C PRO A 186 1.51 -6.64 -11.95
N VAL A 187 1.01 -7.60 -11.16
CA VAL A 187 0.93 -7.42 -9.70
C VAL A 187 2.32 -7.38 -9.06
N LEU A 188 3.30 -8.17 -9.55
CA LEU A 188 4.67 -8.12 -9.07
C LEU A 188 5.33 -6.77 -9.35
N ILE A 189 5.10 -6.20 -10.54
CA ILE A 189 5.59 -4.86 -10.90
C ILE A 189 4.97 -3.81 -9.97
N ALA A 190 3.65 -3.89 -9.74
CA ALA A 190 2.96 -2.98 -8.83
C ALA A 190 3.52 -3.08 -7.40
N ILE A 191 3.74 -4.29 -6.88
CA ILE A 191 4.29 -4.52 -5.54
C ILE A 191 5.70 -3.95 -5.41
N VAL A 192 6.59 -4.16 -6.40
CA VAL A 192 7.93 -3.56 -6.37
C VAL A 192 7.84 -2.04 -6.35
N PHE A 193 7.01 -1.45 -7.20
CA PHE A 193 6.85 0.01 -7.24
C PHE A 193 6.29 0.56 -5.92
N LEU A 194 5.29 -0.10 -5.35
CA LEU A 194 4.71 0.25 -4.05
C LEU A 194 5.77 0.18 -2.94
N ALA A 195 6.42 -0.97 -2.78
CA ALA A 195 7.44 -1.17 -1.76
C ALA A 195 8.61 -0.18 -1.89
N LEU A 196 8.95 0.24 -3.11
CA LEU A 196 9.96 1.29 -3.30
C LEU A 196 9.48 2.67 -2.85
N THR A 197 8.24 3.03 -3.22
CA THR A 197 7.76 4.41 -3.09
C THR A 197 7.03 4.68 -1.77
N PHE A 198 6.65 3.62 -1.03
CA PHE A 198 5.85 3.69 0.20
C PHE A 198 6.65 3.18 1.40
N ASP A 199 7.40 2.10 1.20
CA ASP A 199 8.09 1.42 2.31
C ASP A 199 9.56 1.82 2.34
N PHE A 200 10.23 1.88 1.17
CA PHE A 200 11.66 2.19 1.12
C PHE A 200 11.94 3.70 1.20
N LEU A 201 11.40 4.44 0.23
CA LEU A 201 11.78 5.84 0.03
C LEU A 201 11.31 6.77 1.17
N PRO A 202 10.08 6.65 1.71
CA PRO A 202 9.62 7.52 2.79
C PRO A 202 10.28 7.25 4.14
N HIS A 203 10.78 6.04 4.37
CA HIS A 203 11.35 5.63 5.66
C HIS A 203 12.88 5.77 5.72
N TYR A 204 13.56 5.89 4.56
CA TYR A 204 15.00 6.13 4.53
C TYR A 204 15.38 7.37 5.37
N PRO A 205 16.38 7.27 6.29
CA PRO A 205 17.36 6.20 6.46
C PRO A 205 17.06 5.14 7.55
N TYR A 206 15.81 4.99 8.02
CA TYR A 206 15.35 3.97 8.99
C TYR A 206 15.99 4.08 10.39
N ASP A 207 16.38 5.28 10.78
CA ASP A 207 17.16 5.58 11.99
C ASP A 207 16.32 6.14 13.15
N SER A 208 15.00 6.22 12.99
CA SER A 208 14.11 6.80 13.99
C SER A 208 12.74 6.13 13.98
N GLN A 209 12.22 5.87 15.18
CA GLN A 209 10.84 5.45 15.41
C GLN A 209 9.97 6.61 15.97
N ALA A 210 10.55 7.81 16.07
CA ALA A 210 9.85 8.97 16.61
C ALA A 210 8.82 9.49 15.60
N ARG A 211 7.59 9.74 16.07
CA ARG A 211 6.39 10.13 15.32
C ARG A 211 6.54 11.18 14.18
N PHE A 212 7.52 12.08 14.25
CA PHE A 212 7.72 13.13 13.24
C PHE A 212 8.94 12.87 12.32
N LEU A 213 9.67 11.80 12.59
CA LEU A 213 10.98 11.48 12.03
C LEU A 213 11.06 10.04 11.50
N ASP A 214 10.06 9.21 11.78
CA ASP A 214 9.94 7.83 11.29
C ASP A 214 9.77 7.76 9.77
N THR A 215 9.16 8.79 9.19
CA THR A 215 8.83 8.89 7.78
C THR A 215 9.04 10.30 7.23
N ARG A 216 8.83 10.45 5.93
CA ARG A 216 9.16 11.66 5.19
C ARG A 216 8.04 12.15 4.29
N ILE A 217 8.16 13.43 3.92
CA ILE A 217 7.37 14.10 2.89
C ILE A 217 8.27 14.52 1.73
N TYR A 218 7.82 14.26 0.50
CA TYR A 218 8.41 14.74 -0.75
C TYR A 218 7.43 15.70 -1.45
N PRO A 219 7.39 17.00 -1.11
CA PRO A 219 6.39 17.92 -1.65
C PRO A 219 6.54 18.08 -3.17
N SER A 220 5.53 17.65 -3.92
CA SER A 220 5.48 17.84 -5.37
C SER A 220 4.09 17.52 -5.88
N ARG A 221 3.52 18.39 -6.72
CA ARG A 221 2.22 18.18 -7.36
C ARG A 221 2.26 17.01 -8.36
N TRP A 222 3.40 16.85 -9.04
CA TRP A 222 3.62 15.76 -9.99
C TRP A 222 3.74 14.42 -9.27
N LEU A 223 4.55 14.36 -8.21
CA LEU A 223 4.64 13.14 -7.39
C LEU A 223 3.29 12.84 -6.72
N ASN A 224 2.54 13.85 -6.28
CA ASN A 224 1.21 13.63 -5.70
C ASN A 224 0.22 12.99 -6.68
N ALA A 225 0.28 13.37 -7.95
CA ALA A 225 -0.55 12.76 -8.99
C ALA A 225 -0.14 11.30 -9.28
N ILE A 226 1.17 11.04 -9.40
CA ILE A 226 1.72 9.71 -9.71
C ILE A 226 1.56 8.76 -8.51
N LEU A 227 1.98 9.23 -7.33
CA LEU A 227 2.01 8.48 -6.08
C LEU A 227 0.68 8.53 -5.31
N LEU A 228 -0.38 9.10 -5.90
CA LEU A 228 -1.71 9.18 -5.30
C LEU A 228 -1.67 9.65 -3.84
N GLY A 229 -0.97 10.77 -3.58
CA GLY A 229 -0.83 11.35 -2.23
C GLY A 229 0.33 10.81 -1.39
N GLN A 230 0.95 9.69 -1.78
CA GLN A 230 1.80 8.92 -0.86
C GLN A 230 3.21 9.50 -0.73
N ASN A 231 3.55 10.47 -1.59
CA ASN A 231 4.67 11.37 -1.36
C ASN A 231 4.51 12.22 -0.08
N TYR A 232 3.31 12.30 0.51
CA TYR A 232 3.05 12.89 1.82
C TYR A 232 2.92 11.82 2.94
N HIS A 233 3.70 10.75 2.88
CA HIS A 233 3.60 9.58 3.76
C HIS A 233 3.63 9.93 5.27
N LEU A 234 4.41 10.92 5.69
CA LEU A 234 4.37 11.37 7.10
C LEU A 234 2.98 11.89 7.52
N ILE A 235 2.23 12.55 6.63
CA ILE A 235 0.85 12.96 6.96
C ILE A 235 -0.03 11.72 7.22
N HIS A 236 0.19 10.66 6.45
CA HIS A 236 -0.49 9.39 6.65
C HIS A 236 -0.15 8.77 8.02
N HIS A 237 1.13 8.72 8.40
CA HIS A 237 1.58 8.24 9.73
C HIS A 237 1.05 9.09 10.88
N LEU A 238 1.01 10.41 10.71
CA LEU A 238 0.49 11.30 11.74
C LEU A 238 -1.03 11.16 11.93
N TRP A 239 -1.78 10.93 10.85
CA TRP A 239 -3.24 10.83 10.83
C TRP A 239 -3.76 9.86 9.77
N THR A 240 -3.72 8.57 10.09
CA THR A 240 -4.18 7.48 9.21
C THR A 240 -5.65 7.58 8.79
N THR A 241 -6.46 8.33 9.55
CA THR A 241 -7.87 8.57 9.26
C THR A 241 -8.11 9.64 8.20
N ILE A 242 -7.07 10.25 7.64
CA ILE A 242 -7.16 11.16 6.50
C ILE A 242 -6.99 10.32 5.22
N PRO A 243 -7.89 10.42 4.24
CA PRO A 243 -7.75 9.68 2.98
C PRO A 243 -6.72 10.34 2.05
N TRP A 244 -6.16 9.53 1.15
CA TRP A 244 -5.01 9.89 0.30
C TRP A 244 -5.12 11.22 -0.47
N TYR A 245 -6.30 11.52 -1.00
CA TYR A 245 -6.55 12.71 -1.82
C TYR A 245 -6.59 14.02 -1.01
N ARG A 246 -6.45 13.97 0.32
CA ARG A 246 -6.39 15.15 1.20
C ARG A 246 -4.99 15.45 1.74
N TYR A 247 -4.02 14.56 1.59
CA TYR A 247 -2.72 14.69 2.24
C TYR A 247 -1.99 15.99 1.90
N GLN A 248 -1.96 16.37 0.62
CA GLN A 248 -1.33 17.62 0.19
C GLN A 248 -1.92 18.84 0.90
N ARG A 249 -3.26 18.98 0.93
CA ARG A 249 -3.91 20.15 1.54
C ARG A 249 -3.66 20.23 3.05
N VAL A 250 -3.64 19.06 3.71
CA VAL A 250 -3.31 18.96 5.12
C VAL A 250 -1.85 19.36 5.37
N PHE A 251 -0.92 18.86 4.55
CA PHE A 251 0.48 19.27 4.61
C PHE A 251 0.62 20.78 4.45
N ASP A 252 0.02 21.38 3.42
CA ASP A 252 0.10 22.82 3.16
C ASP A 252 -0.40 23.65 4.35
N THR A 253 -1.42 23.15 5.07
CA THR A 253 -1.98 23.82 6.26
C THR A 253 -1.07 23.71 7.48
N VAL A 254 -0.43 22.56 7.69
CA VAL A 254 0.34 22.27 8.91
C VAL A 254 1.85 22.36 8.74
N ARG A 255 2.33 22.74 7.55
CA ARG A 255 3.75 22.78 7.20
C ARG A 255 4.61 23.58 8.20
N PRO A 256 4.23 24.79 8.65
CA PRO A 256 5.05 25.53 9.62
C PRO A 256 5.23 24.78 10.95
N GLU A 257 4.21 24.08 11.43
CA GLU A 257 4.30 23.27 12.66
C GLU A 257 5.16 22.01 12.46
N LEU A 258 5.14 21.42 11.27
CA LEU A 258 6.00 20.29 10.91
C LEU A 258 7.48 20.72 10.86
N GLU A 259 7.77 21.83 10.19
CA GLU A 259 9.12 22.41 10.11
C GLU A 259 9.64 22.78 11.52
N ALA A 260 8.81 23.39 12.36
CA ALA A 260 9.17 23.73 13.75
C ALA A 260 9.48 22.50 14.62
N ARG A 261 8.97 21.31 14.26
CA ARG A 261 9.22 20.04 14.94
C ARG A 261 10.39 19.25 14.34
N GLY A 262 11.04 19.79 13.31
CA GLY A 262 12.12 19.11 12.59
C GLY A 262 11.64 17.93 11.74
N ALA A 263 10.38 17.92 11.32
CA ALA A 263 9.86 16.86 10.46
C ALA A 263 10.65 16.73 9.16
N ARG A 264 10.83 15.50 8.68
CA ARG A 264 11.62 15.23 7.47
C ARG A 264 10.85 15.62 6.21
N ILE A 265 11.27 16.71 5.57
CA ILE A 265 10.65 17.25 4.35
C ILE A 265 11.73 17.41 3.27
N GLY A 266 11.51 16.87 2.07
CA GLY A 266 12.41 16.96 0.93
C GLY A 266 13.24 15.69 0.69
N TRP A 267 14.24 15.78 -0.20
CA TRP A 267 15.06 14.63 -0.62
C TRP A 267 16.33 14.41 0.20
N THR A 268 16.81 15.45 0.88
CA THR A 268 18.03 15.43 1.71
C THR A 268 17.68 15.39 3.21
N VAL A 269 18.26 14.44 3.96
CA VAL A 269 18.08 14.29 5.41
C VAL A 269 19.45 13.84 5.92
N GLU A 270 19.97 14.54 6.91
CA GLU A 270 21.10 14.04 7.67
C GLU A 270 20.61 12.89 8.56
N PRO A 271 21.26 11.72 8.52
CA PRO A 271 20.96 10.66 9.47
C PRO A 271 21.08 11.20 10.89
N LEU A 272 20.06 10.92 11.70
CA LEU A 272 20.16 11.10 13.14
C LEU A 272 21.20 10.07 13.58
N GLY A 273 22.39 10.54 13.97
CA GLY A 273 23.52 9.66 14.32
C GLY A 273 23.10 8.52 15.25
N GLU A 274 23.87 7.41 15.26
CA GLU A 274 23.46 6.14 15.89
C GLU A 274 22.72 6.34 17.22
N PRO A 275 21.53 5.72 17.40
CA PRO A 275 20.84 5.79 18.67
C PRO A 275 21.78 5.27 19.74
N ARG A 276 22.12 6.12 20.73
CA ARG A 276 22.83 5.68 21.93
C ARG A 276 22.03 4.52 22.51
N ARG A 277 22.58 3.30 22.40
CA ARG A 277 22.02 2.12 23.09
C ARG A 277 21.86 2.56 24.55
N ARG A 278 20.62 2.59 25.03
CA ARG A 278 20.37 2.79 26.46
C ARG A 278 21.10 1.64 27.16
N ALA A 279 22.13 2.01 27.94
CA ALA A 279 22.84 1.10 28.83
C ALA A 279 21.91 0.59 29.93
#